data_AF-A0A4R1WIP1-F1
#
_entry.id   AF-A0A4R1WIP1-F1
#
_cell.length_a   1.000
_cell.length_b   1.000
_cell.length_c   1.000
_cell.angle_alpha   90.00
_cell.angle_beta   90.00
_cell.angle_gamma   90.00
#
_symmetry.space_group_name_H-M   'P 1'
#
loop_
_entity.id
_entity.type
_entity.pdbx_description
1 polymer ?
#
loop_
_entity_poly.entity_id
_entity_poly.type
_entity_poly.pdbx_seq_one_letter_code
_entity_poly.pdbx_strand_id
1 'polypeptide(L)' 'MAQLMSLTKAFCDARAQEAASAAQQAMLSNVRERELRSEAAWRAMSDRISKMEASRALREAERAQTETTEHTEQPT' A
#
# COMPACT_ATOMS: atom_id res chain seq x y z
N MET A 1 19.47 -6.07 -16.29
CA MET A 1 18.22 -6.63 -15.76
C MET A 1 17.45 -5.48 -15.13
N ALA A 2 16.40 -5.01 -15.80
CA ALA A 2 15.55 -3.97 -15.23
C ALA A 2 14.86 -4.57 -14.01
N GLN A 3 15.26 -4.13 -12.83
CA GLN A 3 14.55 -4.44 -11.59
C GLN A 3 13.12 -3.99 -11.81
N LEU A 4 12.19 -4.92 -12.03
CA LEU A 4 10.78 -4.63 -11.92
C LEU A 4 10.62 -4.06 -10.51
N MET A 5 10.47 -2.74 -10.39
CA MET A 5 10.19 -2.10 -9.12
C MET A 5 8.89 -2.72 -8.63
N SER A 6 9.00 -3.59 -7.63
CA SER A 6 7.85 -4.09 -6.91
C SER A 6 7.09 -2.86 -6.42
N LEU A 7 5.81 -2.76 -6.79
CA LEU A 7 4.93 -1.70 -6.32
C LEU A 7 4.74 -1.91 -4.82
N THR A 8 5.56 -1.23 -4.02
CA THR A 8 5.46 -1.19 -2.56
C THR A 8 4.67 0.03 -2.13
N LYS A 9 4.08 -0.03 -0.93
CA LYS A 9 3.37 1.11 -0.34
C LYS A 9 4.26 2.37 -0.33
N ALA A 10 5.50 2.24 0.15
CA ALA A 10 6.46 3.33 0.23
C ALA A 10 6.78 3.95 -1.14
N PHE A 11 6.88 3.14 -2.20
CA PHE A 11 7.08 3.64 -3.55
C PHE A 11 5.87 4.45 -4.03
N CYS A 12 4.66 3.93 -3.84
CA CYS A 12 3.43 4.66 -4.19
C CYS A 12 3.30 5.97 -3.39
N ASP A 13 3.64 5.97 -2.11
CA ASP A 13 3.61 7.17 -1.26
C ASP A 13 4.62 8.22 -1.74
N ALA A 14 5.84 7.82 -2.10
CA ALA A 14 6.85 8.72 -2.65
C ALA A 14 6.37 9.38 -3.96
N ARG A 15 5.80 8.59 -4.87
CA ARG A 15 5.26 9.10 -6.14
C ARG A 15 4.04 10.01 -5.94
N ALA A 16 3.19 9.72 -4.97
CA ALA A 16 2.09 10.60 -4.60
C ALA A 16 2.62 11.96 -4.10
N GLN A 17 3.65 11.95 -3.25
CA GLN A 17 4.25 13.18 -2.70
C GLN A 17 4.96 14.01 -3.77
N GLU A 18 5.67 13.36 -4.71
CA GLU A 18 6.28 14.03 -5.86
C GLU A 18 5.21 14.73 -6.72
N ALA A 19 4.12 14.03 -7.04
CA ALA A 19 3.02 14.60 -7.81
C ALA A 19 2.34 15.76 -7.07
N ALA A 20 2.12 15.64 -5.76
CA ALA A 20 1.59 16.72 -4.93
C ALA A 20 2.50 17.96 -4.96
N SER A 21 3.81 17.75 -4.90
CA SER A 21 4.80 18.84 -4.94
C SER A 21 4.83 19.50 -6.32
N ALA A 22 4.75 18.72 -7.40
CA ALA A 22 4.64 19.23 -8.76
C ALA A 22 3.34 20.02 -8.98
N ALA A 23 2.22 19.56 -8.42
CA ALA A 23 0.95 20.28 -8.46
C ALA A 23 1.01 21.65 -7.76
N GLN A 24 1.75 21.75 -6.65
CA GLN A 24 1.96 23.00 -5.92
C GLN A 24 2.83 24.00 -6.70
N GLN A 25 3.82 23.50 -7.44
CA GLN A 25 4.74 24.33 -8.23
C GLN A 25 4.17 24.68 -9.62
N ALA A 26 3.10 24.00 -10.06
CA ALA A 26 2.50 24.21 -11.36
C ALA A 26 1.90 25.62 -11.49
N MET A 27 2.38 26.38 -12.47
CA MET A 27 1.86 27.72 -12.79
C MET A 27 0.57 27.67 -13.62
N LEU A 28 0.36 26.59 -14.38
CA LEU A 28 -0.82 26.40 -15.22
C LEU A 28 -1.82 25.46 -14.53
N SER A 29 -3.10 25.85 -14.53
CA SER A 29 -4.18 25.08 -13.91
C SER A 29 -4.31 23.67 -14.49
N ASN A 30 -4.21 23.53 -15.81
CA ASN A 30 -4.27 22.24 -16.49
C ASN A 30 -3.13 21.29 -16.07
N VAL A 31 -1.93 21.81 -15.82
CA VAL A 31 -0.80 21.04 -15.32
C VAL A 31 -1.05 20.65 -13.87
N ARG A 32 -1.47 21.60 -13.02
CA ARG A 32 -1.83 21.32 -11.62
C ARG A 32 -2.87 20.20 -11.51
N GLU A 33 -3.94 20.27 -12.29
CA GLU A 33 -4.98 19.24 -12.30
C GLU A 33 -4.46 17.87 -12.75
N ARG A 34 -3.56 17.83 -13.74
CA ARG A 34 -2.93 16.58 -14.17
C ARG A 34 -2.11 15.98 -13.04
N GLU A 35 -1.31 16.78 -12.36
CA GLU A 35 -0.49 16.31 -11.24
C GLU A 35 -1.34 15.85 -10.05
N LEU A 36 -2.44 16.55 -9.75
CA LEU A 36 -3.40 16.10 -8.72
C LEU A 36 -4.07 14.77 -9.07
N ARG A 37 -4.38 14.52 -10.36
CA ARG A 37 -4.88 13.21 -10.80
C ARG A 37 -3.82 12.11 -10.66
N SER A 38 -2.56 12.44 -10.96
CA SER A 38 -1.42 11.53 -10.75
C SER A 38 -1.27 11.19 -9.27
N GLU A 39 -1.27 12.19 -8.39
CA GLU A 39 -1.26 12.01 -6.94
C GLU A 39 -2.38 11.09 -6.48
N ALA A 40 -3.63 11.35 -6.90
CA ALA A 40 -4.78 10.54 -6.52
C ALA A 40 -4.63 9.07 -6.95
N ALA A 41 -4.10 8.82 -8.15
CA ALA A 41 -3.83 7.46 -8.62
C ALA A 41 -2.77 6.75 -7.77
N TRP A 42 -1.69 7.44 -7.41
CA TRP A 42 -0.64 6.89 -6.55
C TRP A 42 -1.13 6.60 -5.13
N ARG A 43 -1.90 7.52 -4.53
CA ARG A 43 -2.52 7.29 -3.21
C ARG A 43 -3.46 6.09 -3.25
N ALA A 44 -4.31 5.97 -4.26
CA ALA A 44 -5.21 4.83 -4.40
C ALA A 44 -4.47 3.49 -4.51
N MET A 45 -3.29 3.46 -5.16
CA MET A 45 -2.44 2.26 -5.20
C MET A 45 -1.81 1.95 -3.84
N SER A 46 -1.31 2.97 -3.14
CA SER A 46 -0.77 2.82 -1.77
C SER A 46 -1.82 2.24 -0.81
N ASP A 47 -3.05 2.75 -0.87
CA ASP A 47 -4.16 2.27 -0.04
C ASP A 47 -4.51 0.81 -0.33
N ARG A 48 -4.49 0.41 -1.61
CA ARG A 48 -4.72 -1.00 -2.00
C ARG A 48 -3.64 -1.92 -1.43
N ILE A 49 -2.38 -1.52 -1.52
CA ILE A 49 -1.26 -2.29 -0.96
C ILE A 49 -1.42 -2.42 0.55
N SER A 50 -1.69 -1.31 1.24
CA SER A 50 -1.91 -1.29 2.69
C SER A 50 -3.04 -2.23 3.11
N LYS A 51 -4.15 -2.25 2.37
CA LYS A 51 -5.29 -3.16 2.63
C LYS A 51 -4.93 -4.62 2.43
N MET A 52 -4.13 -4.94 1.40
CA MET A 52 -3.67 -6.31 1.16
C MET A 52 -2.72 -6.79 2.26
N GLU A 53 -1.78 -5.94 2.68
CA GLU A 53 -0.85 -6.22 3.78
C GLU A 53 -1.60 -6.44 5.10
N ALA A 54 -2.54 -5.55 5.44
CA ALA A 54 -3.38 -5.71 6.63
C ALA A 54 -4.21 -7.00 6.58
N SER A 55 -4.81 -7.33 5.43
CA SER A 55 -5.57 -8.57 5.26
C SER A 55 -4.70 -9.84 5.33
N ARG A 56 -3.42 -9.75 4.99
CA ARG A 56 -2.46 -10.84 5.17
C ARG A 56 -2.11 -11.00 6.65
N ALA A 57 -1.80 -9.90 7.34
CA ALA A 57 -1.48 -9.90 8.77
C ALA A 57 -2.63 -10.46 9.62
N LEU A 58 -3.88 -10.09 9.30
CA LEU A 58 -5.07 -10.66 9.98
C LEU A 58 -5.16 -12.17 9.81
N ARG A 59 -4.99 -12.69 8.59
CA ARG A 59 -5.02 -14.14 8.31
C ARG A 59 -3.87 -14.89 8.98
N GLU A 60 -2.69 -14.28 9.09
CA GLU A 60 -1.56 -14.86 9.81
C GLU A 60 -1.82 -14.91 11.32
N ALA A 61 -2.43 -13.86 11.89
CA ALA A 61 -2.82 -13.83 13.30
C ALA A 61 -3.94 -14.82 13.63
N GLU A 62 -4.90 -15.03 12.72
CA GLU A 62 -5.96 -16.05 12.87
C GLU A 62 -5.36 -17.47 12.90
N ARG A 63 -4.44 -17.78 11.98
CA ARG A 63 -3.74 -19.09 11.96
C ARG A 63 -2.91 -19.34 13.22
N ALA A 64 -2.19 -18.34 13.71
CA ALA A 64 -1.40 -18.46 14.93
C ALA A 64 -2.29 -18.74 16.16
N GLN A 65 -3.51 -18.22 16.19
CA GLN A 65 -4.47 -18.49 17.25
C GLN A 65 -5.04 -19.92 17.17
N THR A 66 -5.36 -20.42 15.98
CA THR A 66 -5.84 -21.80 15.81
C THR A 66 -4.76 -22.84 16.14
N GLU A 67 -3.51 -22.62 15.73
CA GLU A 67 -2.38 -23.52 16.05
C GLU A 67 -2.09 -23.59 17.56
N THR A 68 -2.36 -22.52 18.31
CA THR A 68 -2.14 -22.50 19.77
C THR A 68 -3.23 -23.28 20.52
N THR A 69 -4.46 -23.30 20.01
CA THR A 69 -5.57 -24.08 20.59
C THR A 69 -5.52 -25.58 20.30
N GLU A 70 -4.84 -25.99 19.22
CA GLU A 70 -4.79 -27.39 18.78
C GLU A 70 -3.70 -28.24 19.48
N HIS A 71 -2.78 -27.62 20.24
CA HIS A 71 -1.71 -28.35 20.95
C HIS A 71 -2.04 -28.73 22.41
N THR A 72 -3.24 -28.42 22.91
CA THR A 72 -3.60 -28.69 24.32
C THR A 72 -4.53 -29.89 24.52
N GLU A 73 -5.00 -30.54 23.46
CA GLU A 73 -5.90 -31.70 23.60
C GLU A 73 -5.39 -32.93 22.84
N GLN A 74 -4.31 -33.53 23.34
CA GLN A 74 -4.10 -34.98 23.22
C GLN A 74 -4.40 -35.61 24.60
N PRO A 75 -5.62 -36.12 24.83
CA PRO A 75 -5.87 -37.01 25.94
C PRO A 75 -5.29 -38.40 25.63
N THR A 76 -4.88 -39.05 26.72
CA THR A 76 -4.13 -40.29 26.89
C THR A 76 -4.67 -41.51 26.15
#